data_AF-A0A659UWB6-F1
#
_entry.id   AF-A0A659UWB6-F1
#
_cell.length_a   1.000
_cell.length_b   1.000
_cell.length_c   1.000
_cell.angle_alpha   90.00
_cell.angle_beta   90.00
_cell.angle_gamma   90.00
#
_symmetry.space_group_name_H-M   'P 1'
#
loop_
_entity.id
_entity.type
_entity.pdbx_description
1 polymer ?
#
loop_
_entity_poly.entity_id
_entity_poly.type
_entity_poly.pdbx_seq_one_letter_code
_entity_poly.pdbx_strand_id
1 'polypeptide(L)'
;MALLLDADEVTRIVRSRETRTNLTKEETEAFLPGTHDTVVNALIASDYLTLVEEFSPDARRMIPVVSRESAEAFRRRFVSLGELCQKTRMHHKQVRALLRLAGIMPTLLPETVGAFFFNRQSVEHFEADNRGAWAYDKASVLKMIRNEKGEARRAAPSAVTPRKATSGPGGS
;
A
#
# COMPACT_ATOMS: atom_id res chain seq x y z
N MET A 1 -38.74 43.43 -27.10
CA MET A 1 -37.55 42.68 -27.56
C MET A 1 -37.35 41.54 -26.57
N ALA A 2 -37.56 40.29 -26.98
CA ALA A 2 -37.44 39.13 -26.11
C ALA A 2 -36.26 38.28 -26.61
N LEU A 3 -35.26 38.10 -25.74
CA LEU A 3 -34.14 37.20 -26.00
C LEU A 3 -34.58 35.78 -25.64
N LEU A 4 -34.62 34.90 -26.64
CA LEU A 4 -34.88 33.47 -26.43
C LEU A 4 -33.56 32.85 -25.96
N LEU A 5 -33.48 32.54 -24.67
CA LEU A 5 -32.31 31.92 -24.07
C LEU A 5 -32.49 30.40 -24.14
N ASP A 6 -31.59 29.70 -24.84
CA ASP A 6 -31.57 28.23 -24.83
C ASP A 6 -31.08 27.75 -23.45
N ALA A 7 -31.98 27.15 -22.68
CA ALA A 7 -31.69 26.64 -21.35
C ALA A 7 -30.64 25.50 -21.39
N ASP A 8 -30.55 24.75 -22.49
CA ASP A 8 -29.58 23.67 -22.66
C ASP A 8 -28.17 24.23 -22.93
N GLU A 9 -28.06 25.34 -23.67
CA GLU A 9 -26.78 26.03 -23.88
C GLU A 9 -26.26 26.64 -22.59
N VAL A 10 -27.12 27.31 -21.81
CA VAL A 10 -26.75 27.90 -20.53
C VAL A 10 -26.38 26.82 -19.51
N THR A 11 -27.16 25.73 -19.42
CA THR A 11 -26.80 24.62 -18.52
C THR A 11 -25.52 23.92 -18.95
N ARG A 12 -25.24 23.77 -20.25
CA ARG A 12 -23.98 23.22 -20.74
C ARG A 12 -22.78 24.12 -20.44
N ILE A 13 -22.91 25.45 -20.58
CA ILE A 13 -21.82 26.39 -20.29
C ILE A 13 -21.58 26.52 -18.78
N VAL A 14 -22.65 26.53 -17.96
CA VAL A 14 -22.54 26.58 -16.51
C VAL A 14 -21.99 25.26 -15.95
N ARG A 15 -22.37 24.11 -16.49
CA ARG A 15 -21.94 22.78 -15.99
C ARG A 15 -20.62 22.26 -16.55
N SER A 16 -20.17 22.73 -17.71
CA SER A 16 -18.86 22.35 -18.27
C SER A 16 -17.66 22.91 -17.49
N ARG A 17 -17.90 23.82 -16.53
CA ARG A 17 -16.89 24.34 -15.60
C ARG A 17 -16.65 23.48 -14.36
N GLU A 18 -17.52 22.52 -14.04
CA GLU A 18 -17.32 21.61 -12.90
C GLU A 18 -16.64 20.32 -13.36
N THR A 19 -15.39 20.43 -13.81
CA THR A 19 -14.49 19.27 -13.73
C THR A 19 -14.40 18.87 -12.26
N ARG A 20 -14.85 17.65 -11.94
CA ARG A 20 -14.72 17.11 -10.58
C ARG A 20 -13.29 17.26 -10.09
N THR A 21 -13.14 17.75 -8.87
CA THR A 21 -11.82 18.01 -8.29
C THR A 21 -11.25 16.75 -7.63
N ASN A 22 -12.12 15.93 -7.04
CA ASN A 22 -11.74 14.73 -6.31
C ASN A 22 -11.82 13.46 -7.16
N LEU A 23 -11.35 12.35 -6.61
CA LEU A 23 -11.16 11.09 -7.31
C LEU A 23 -12.26 10.10 -6.96
N THR A 24 -12.86 9.44 -7.94
CA THR A 24 -13.64 8.21 -7.66
C THR A 24 -12.71 7.10 -7.16
N LYS A 25 -13.28 5.99 -6.69
CA LYS A 25 -12.48 4.82 -6.28
C LYS A 25 -11.63 4.28 -7.44
N GLU A 26 -12.21 4.19 -8.64
CA GLU A 26 -11.51 3.78 -9.87
C GLU A 26 -10.37 4.75 -10.23
N GLU A 27 -10.64 6.06 -10.16
CA GLU A 27 -9.61 7.07 -10.40
C GLU A 27 -8.52 7.05 -9.31
N THR A 28 -8.88 6.73 -8.07
CA THR A 28 -7.94 6.57 -6.95
C THR A 28 -7.03 5.37 -7.16
N GLU A 29 -7.57 4.24 -7.65
CA GLU A 29 -6.78 3.07 -8.02
C GLU A 29 -5.78 3.40 -9.12
N ALA A 30 -6.22 4.12 -10.17
CA ALA A 30 -5.33 4.59 -11.22
C ALA A 30 -4.28 5.61 -10.71
N PHE A 31 -4.65 6.42 -9.73
CA PHE A 31 -3.78 7.45 -9.14
C PHE A 31 -2.70 6.87 -8.21
N LEU A 32 -2.97 5.73 -7.57
CA LEU A 32 -2.07 5.04 -6.65
C LEU A 32 -1.57 3.73 -7.27
N PRO A 33 -0.42 3.74 -7.97
CA PRO A 33 0.04 2.58 -8.71
C PRO A 33 0.24 1.37 -7.80
N GLY A 34 -0.18 0.19 -8.27
CA GLY A 34 -0.05 -1.06 -7.52
C GLY A 34 -1.06 -1.23 -6.38
N THR A 35 -2.07 -0.36 -6.30
CA THR A 35 -3.26 -0.56 -5.47
C THR A 35 -4.41 -1.16 -6.28
N HIS A 36 -5.45 -1.65 -5.61
CA HIS A 36 -6.68 -2.20 -6.18
C HIS A 36 -7.86 -1.81 -5.29
N ASP A 37 -9.10 -1.94 -5.77
CA ASP A 37 -10.31 -1.51 -5.02
C ASP A 37 -10.34 -1.95 -3.54
N THR A 38 -9.99 -3.20 -3.22
CA THR A 38 -9.94 -3.68 -1.82
C THR A 38 -8.96 -2.87 -0.96
N VAL A 39 -7.81 -2.50 -1.51
CA VAL A 39 -6.80 -1.66 -0.84
C VAL A 39 -7.32 -0.24 -0.68
N VAL A 40 -7.94 0.34 -1.70
CA VAL A 40 -8.53 1.69 -1.62
C VAL A 40 -9.59 1.73 -0.52
N ASN A 41 -10.48 0.74 -0.46
CA ASN A 41 -11.49 0.64 0.60
C ASN A 41 -10.86 0.50 1.99
N ALA A 42 -9.80 -0.32 2.14
CA ALA A 42 -9.10 -0.48 3.40
C ALA A 42 -8.36 0.80 3.83
N LEU A 43 -7.80 1.56 2.88
CA LEU A 43 -7.15 2.85 3.14
C LEU A 43 -8.15 3.91 3.59
N ILE A 44 -9.36 3.93 3.02
CA ILE A 44 -10.46 4.79 3.48
C ILE A 44 -10.87 4.37 4.90
N ALA A 45 -11.08 3.07 5.13
CA ALA A 45 -11.49 2.55 6.44
C ALA A 45 -10.45 2.77 7.55
N SER A 46 -9.17 2.95 7.17
CA SER A 46 -8.06 3.22 8.09
C SER A 46 -7.72 4.72 8.19
N ASP A 47 -8.60 5.60 7.70
CA ASP A 47 -8.45 7.06 7.70
C ASP A 47 -7.19 7.59 6.97
N TYR A 48 -6.58 6.79 6.10
CA TYR A 48 -5.47 7.24 5.25
C TYR A 48 -5.95 8.04 4.03
N LEU A 49 -7.17 7.79 3.60
CA LEU A 49 -7.84 8.50 2.50
C LEU A 49 -9.14 9.11 3.01
N THR A 50 -9.36 10.39 2.73
CA THR A 50 -10.55 11.10 3.18
C THR A 50 -11.63 10.99 2.12
N LEU A 51 -12.81 10.53 2.52
CA LEU A 51 -13.99 10.48 1.67
C LEU A 51 -14.79 11.78 1.84
N VAL A 52 -15.15 12.41 0.73
CA VAL A 52 -15.94 13.64 0.67
C VAL A 52 -17.11 13.46 -0.28
N GLU A 53 -18.21 14.16 -0.03
CA GLU A 53 -19.36 14.18 -0.92
C GLU A 53 -19.13 15.24 -2.00
N GLU A 54 -19.13 14.84 -3.28
CA GLU A 54 -19.03 15.76 -4.42
C GLU A 54 -20.17 15.51 -5.41
N PHE A 55 -20.66 16.58 -6.01
CA PHE A 55 -21.66 16.46 -7.06
C PHE A 55 -21.04 15.83 -8.31
N SER A 56 -21.64 14.75 -8.81
CA SER A 56 -21.27 14.17 -10.10
C SER A 56 -22.24 14.64 -11.19
N PRO A 57 -21.75 15.35 -12.22
CA PRO A 57 -22.56 15.72 -13.38
C PRO A 57 -23.14 14.50 -14.11
N ASP A 58 -22.36 13.41 -14.21
CA ASP A 58 -22.74 12.18 -14.91
C ASP A 58 -23.89 11.45 -14.19
N ALA A 59 -23.78 11.29 -12.87
CA ALA A 59 -24.79 10.62 -12.05
C ALA A 59 -25.93 11.56 -11.62
N ARG A 60 -25.78 12.87 -11.83
CA ARG A 60 -26.69 13.95 -11.41
C ARG A 60 -27.06 13.90 -9.93
N ARG A 61 -26.13 13.48 -9.08
CA ARG A 61 -26.32 13.37 -7.62
C ARG A 61 -25.00 13.58 -6.88
N MET A 62 -25.09 13.83 -5.57
CA MET A 62 -23.94 13.74 -4.68
C MET A 62 -23.45 12.29 -4.64
N ILE A 63 -22.15 12.11 -4.83
CA ILE A 63 -21.49 10.82 -4.72
C ILE A 63 -20.31 10.90 -3.75
N PRO A 64 -20.01 9.80 -3.05
CA PRO A 64 -18.79 9.71 -2.26
C PRO A 64 -17.57 9.59 -3.18
N VAL A 65 -16.61 10.49 -3.00
CA VAL A 65 -15.34 10.54 -3.73
C VAL A 65 -14.18 10.68 -2.75
N VAL A 66 -13.00 10.21 -3.14
CA VAL A 66 -11.77 10.35 -2.37
C VAL A 66 -11.16 11.71 -2.62
N SER A 67 -10.94 12.47 -1.55
CA SER A 67 -10.28 13.78 -1.62
C SER A 67 -8.92 13.67 -2.30
N ARG A 68 -8.72 14.47 -3.35
CA ARG A 68 -7.45 14.51 -4.08
C ARG A 68 -6.29 14.90 -3.18
N GLU A 69 -6.51 15.83 -2.26
CA GLU A 69 -5.49 16.27 -1.29
C GLU A 69 -5.03 15.10 -0.42
N SER A 70 -5.95 14.30 0.10
CA SER A 70 -5.62 13.13 0.92
C SER A 70 -4.86 12.07 0.11
N ALA A 71 -5.27 11.82 -1.13
CA ALA A 71 -4.59 10.89 -2.03
C ALA A 71 -3.17 11.37 -2.38
N GLU A 72 -2.98 12.66 -2.61
CA GLU A 72 -1.67 13.26 -2.85
C GLU A 72 -0.76 13.18 -1.62
N ALA A 73 -1.29 13.54 -0.44
CA ALA A 73 -0.54 13.44 0.81
C ALA A 73 -0.10 11.99 1.08
N PHE A 74 -0.99 11.04 0.85
CA PHE A 74 -0.68 9.62 0.95
C PHE A 74 0.41 9.21 -0.05
N ARG A 75 0.26 9.55 -1.33
CA ARG A 75 1.22 9.23 -2.39
C ARG A 75 2.60 9.83 -2.14
N ARG A 76 2.68 11.05 -1.59
CA ARG A 76 3.96 11.70 -1.23
C ARG A 76 4.66 10.98 -0.09
N ARG A 77 3.91 10.42 0.86
CA ARG A 77 4.47 9.76 2.04
C ARG A 77 4.79 8.28 1.82
N PHE A 78 4.00 7.59 1.02
CA PHE A 78 4.06 6.15 0.86
C PHE A 78 4.29 5.72 -0.58
N VAL A 79 4.93 4.57 -0.72
CA VAL A 79 5.11 3.88 -2.00
C VAL A 79 4.67 2.43 -1.84
N SER A 80 3.84 1.94 -2.76
CA SER A 80 3.35 0.57 -2.72
C SER A 80 4.40 -0.41 -3.24
N LEU A 81 4.36 -1.66 -2.78
CA LEU A 81 5.22 -2.71 -3.36
C LEU A 81 4.95 -2.90 -4.86
N GLY A 82 3.69 -2.77 -5.29
CA GLY A 82 3.32 -2.87 -6.69
C GLY A 82 3.93 -1.78 -7.56
N GLU A 83 3.93 -0.52 -7.09
CA GLU A 83 4.59 0.61 -7.74
C GLU A 83 6.10 0.33 -7.90
N LEU A 84 6.75 -0.15 -6.85
CA LEU A 84 8.18 -0.50 -6.90
C LEU A 84 8.46 -1.64 -7.87
N CYS A 85 7.60 -2.67 -7.94
CA CYS A 85 7.74 -3.76 -8.90
C CYS A 85 7.62 -3.26 -10.34
N GLN A 86 6.67 -2.35 -10.62
CA GLN A 86 6.49 -1.75 -11.94
C GLN A 86 7.70 -0.89 -12.32
N LYS A 87 8.19 -0.05 -11.41
CA LYS A 87 9.35 0.83 -11.63
C LYS A 87 10.62 0.04 -11.90
N THR A 88 10.88 -1.01 -11.12
CA THR A 88 12.11 -1.81 -11.18
C THR A 88 12.05 -2.96 -12.18
N ARG A 89 10.84 -3.32 -12.64
CA ARG A 89 10.54 -4.54 -13.40
C ARG A 89 11.01 -5.82 -12.70
N MET A 90 11.07 -5.82 -11.37
CA MET A 90 11.49 -6.96 -10.58
C MET A 90 10.29 -7.68 -9.96
N HIS A 91 10.48 -8.97 -9.65
CA HIS A 91 9.45 -9.74 -8.97
C HIS A 91 9.31 -9.27 -7.50
N HIS A 92 8.09 -9.22 -6.97
CA HIS A 92 7.79 -8.68 -5.63
C HIS A 92 8.64 -9.27 -4.50
N LYS A 93 8.99 -10.57 -4.57
CA LYS A 93 9.88 -11.21 -3.59
C LYS A 93 11.30 -10.63 -3.60
N GLN A 94 11.82 -10.25 -4.76
CA GLN A 94 13.16 -9.68 -4.90
C GLN A 94 13.20 -8.25 -4.37
N VAL A 95 12.20 -7.43 -4.75
CA VAL A 95 12.06 -6.05 -4.26
C VAL A 95 11.98 -6.04 -2.74
N ARG A 96 11.13 -6.88 -2.15
CA ARG A 96 11.00 -6.99 -0.69
C ARG A 96 12.27 -7.48 -0.01
N ALA A 97 13.01 -8.40 -0.63
CA ALA A 97 14.28 -8.89 -0.08
C ALA A 97 15.35 -7.79 -0.08
N LEU A 98 15.45 -7.00 -1.15
CA LEU A 98 16.39 -5.90 -1.24
C LEU A 98 16.07 -4.78 -0.24
N LEU A 99 14.79 -4.39 -0.12
CA LEU A 99 14.37 -3.42 0.89
C LEU A 99 14.69 -3.90 2.31
N ARG A 100 14.45 -5.18 2.62
CA ARG A 100 14.78 -5.76 3.92
C ARG A 100 16.29 -5.80 4.18
N LEU A 101 17.09 -6.13 3.17
CA LEU A 101 18.56 -6.06 3.25
C LEU A 101 19.05 -4.64 3.56
N ALA A 102 18.36 -3.63 3.02
CA ALA A 102 18.61 -2.22 3.29
C ALA A 102 18.02 -1.74 4.64
N GLY A 103 17.42 -2.62 5.44
CA GLY A 103 16.78 -2.27 6.72
C GLY A 103 15.44 -1.53 6.57
N ILE A 104 14.89 -1.46 5.35
CA ILE A 104 13.62 -0.78 5.06
C ILE A 104 12.47 -1.75 5.28
N MET A 105 11.73 -1.54 6.36
CA MET A 105 10.53 -2.31 6.69
C MET A 105 9.27 -1.64 6.16
N PRO A 106 8.22 -2.42 5.80
CA PRO A 106 6.93 -1.85 5.42
C PRO A 106 6.32 -1.10 6.60
N THR A 107 5.78 0.07 6.33
CA THR A 107 5.05 0.89 7.31
C THR A 107 3.60 0.44 7.41
N LEU A 108 3.00 0.04 6.29
CA LEU A 108 1.67 -0.56 6.26
C LEU A 108 1.76 -1.98 5.74
N LEU A 109 1.00 -2.86 6.39
CA LEU A 109 1.02 -4.29 6.14
C LEU A 109 -0.26 -4.73 5.40
N PRO A 110 -0.22 -5.81 4.60
CA PRO A 110 -1.40 -6.31 3.90
C PRO A 110 -2.54 -6.70 4.83
N GLU A 111 -2.23 -7.12 6.05
CA GLU A 111 -3.23 -7.47 7.07
C GLU A 111 -4.06 -6.26 7.49
N THR A 112 -3.52 -5.04 7.36
CA THR A 112 -4.22 -3.79 7.69
C THR A 112 -4.85 -3.12 6.47
N VAL A 113 -4.12 -3.07 5.34
CA VAL A 113 -4.52 -2.26 4.18
C VAL A 113 -4.54 -3.02 2.85
N GLY A 114 -4.40 -4.35 2.87
CA GLY A 114 -4.45 -5.21 1.68
C GLY A 114 -3.19 -5.20 0.81
N ALA A 115 -2.22 -4.32 1.08
CA ALA A 115 -0.94 -4.27 0.37
C ALA A 115 0.22 -3.82 1.28
N PHE A 116 1.46 -4.08 0.83
CA PHE A 116 2.66 -3.55 1.47
C PHE A 116 2.91 -2.12 1.01
N PHE A 117 2.99 -1.19 1.97
CA PHE A 117 3.45 0.17 1.72
C PHE A 117 4.70 0.48 2.53
N PHE A 118 5.64 1.15 1.89
CA PHE A 118 6.89 1.61 2.48
C PHE A 118 6.88 3.13 2.55
N ASN A 119 7.65 3.70 3.48
CA ASN A 119 7.90 5.13 3.49
C ASN A 119 8.68 5.51 2.22
N ARG A 120 8.16 6.49 1.46
CA ARG A 120 8.73 6.89 0.18
C ARG A 120 10.14 7.49 0.34
N GLN A 121 10.35 8.34 1.35
CA GLN A 121 11.65 8.98 1.58
C GLN A 121 12.74 7.94 1.91
N SER A 122 12.42 6.92 2.70
CA SER A 122 13.37 5.84 3.00
C SER A 122 13.80 5.09 1.73
N VAL A 123 12.86 4.83 0.82
CA VAL A 123 13.16 4.16 -0.46
C VAL A 123 13.96 5.08 -1.39
N GLU A 124 13.59 6.36 -1.48
CA GLU A 124 14.31 7.34 -2.30
C GLU A 124 15.75 7.55 -1.82
N HIS A 125 15.96 7.60 -0.51
CA HIS A 125 17.31 7.70 0.06
C HIS A 125 18.14 6.45 -0.27
N PHE A 126 17.55 5.26 -0.15
CA PHE A 126 18.21 4.02 -0.55
C PHE A 126 18.57 3.99 -2.04
N GLU A 127 17.68 4.49 -2.91
CA GLU A 127 17.96 4.62 -4.35
C GLU A 127 19.09 5.62 -4.63
N ALA A 128 19.14 6.75 -3.91
CA ALA A 128 20.15 7.78 -4.08
C ALA A 128 21.55 7.32 -3.63
N ASP A 129 21.63 6.61 -2.50
CA ASP A 129 22.89 6.20 -1.91
C ASP A 129 23.54 5.00 -2.62
N ASN A 130 22.76 4.25 -3.41
CA ASN A 130 23.21 3.01 -4.05
C ASN A 130 23.05 3.09 -5.58
N ARG A 131 24.15 3.32 -6.31
CA ARG A 131 24.19 3.34 -7.79
C ARG A 131 23.70 2.04 -8.48
N GLY A 132 23.42 0.99 -7.71
CA GLY A 132 22.77 -0.24 -8.14
C GLY A 132 21.78 -0.75 -7.11
N ALA A 133 20.99 0.14 -6.48
CA ALA A 133 20.05 -0.18 -5.41
C ALA A 133 19.17 -1.41 -5.70
N TRP A 134 18.79 -1.57 -6.97
CA TRP A 134 17.92 -2.65 -7.44
C TRP A 134 18.67 -3.83 -8.08
N ALA A 135 19.99 -3.88 -7.97
CA ALA A 135 20.77 -5.02 -8.44
C ALA A 135 20.55 -6.22 -7.51
N TYR A 136 19.87 -7.24 -8.00
CA TYR A 136 19.62 -8.45 -7.22
C TYR A 136 20.86 -9.35 -7.18
N ASP A 137 21.57 -9.34 -6.05
CA ASP A 137 22.57 -10.36 -5.75
C ASP A 137 21.97 -11.51 -4.92
N LYS A 138 21.86 -12.68 -5.56
CA LYS A 138 21.32 -13.89 -4.90
C LYS A 138 22.18 -14.33 -3.72
N ALA A 139 23.50 -14.11 -3.76
CA ALA A 139 24.41 -14.55 -2.70
C ALA A 139 24.17 -13.76 -1.41
N SER A 140 24.06 -12.43 -1.50
CA SER A 140 23.75 -11.55 -0.38
C SER A 140 22.39 -11.86 0.26
N VAL A 141 21.37 -12.14 -0.55
CA VAL A 141 20.04 -12.53 -0.06
C VAL A 141 20.09 -13.88 0.68
N LEU A 142 20.79 -14.88 0.14
CA LEU A 142 20.94 -16.18 0.80
C LEU A 142 21.72 -16.09 2.11
N LYS A 143 22.74 -15.21 2.18
CA LYS A 143 23.50 -14.93 3.40
C LYS A 143 22.62 -14.32 4.48
N MET A 144 21.79 -13.33 4.15
CA MET A 144 20.82 -12.75 5.09
C MET A 144 19.84 -13.79 5.61
N ILE A 145 19.21 -14.58 4.73
CA ILE A 145 18.25 -15.63 5.14
C ILE A 145 18.92 -16.63 6.11
N ARG A 146 20.20 -16.98 5.87
CA ARG A 146 20.95 -17.87 6.76
C ARG A 146 21.21 -17.22 8.12
N ASN A 147 21.59 -15.94 8.15
CA ASN A 147 21.80 -15.19 9.39
C ASN A 147 20.50 -15.08 10.19
N GLU A 148 19.39 -14.70 9.57
CA GLU A 148 18.08 -14.60 10.24
C GLU A 148 17.63 -15.94 10.83
N LYS A 149 17.81 -17.05 10.09
CA LYS A 149 17.53 -18.39 10.64
C LYS A 149 18.45 -18.75 11.81
N GLY A 150 19.71 -18.31 11.77
CA GLY A 150 20.66 -18.49 12.85
C GLY A 150 20.27 -17.71 14.11
N GLU A 151 19.87 -16.45 13.95
CA GLU A 151 19.37 -15.60 15.04
C GLU A 151 18.05 -16.10 15.61
N ALA A 152 17.09 -16.49 14.77
CA ALA A 152 15.83 -17.07 15.22
C ALA A 152 16.02 -18.38 16.00
N ARG A 153 16.97 -19.23 15.59
CA ARG A 153 17.34 -20.45 16.32
C ARG A 153 18.02 -20.17 17.66
N ARG A 154 18.76 -19.07 17.77
CA ARG A 154 19.40 -18.64 19.03
C ARG A 154 18.40 -17.97 19.98
N ALA A 155 17.40 -17.27 19.43
CA ALA A 155 16.35 -16.60 20.18
C ALA A 155 15.23 -17.54 20.65
N ALA A 156 15.06 -18.71 20.03
CA ALA A 156 14.13 -19.73 20.50
C ALA A 156 14.70 -20.42 21.76
N PRO A 157 14.07 -20.30 22.95
CA PRO A 157 14.52 -21.03 24.12
C PRO A 157 14.34 -22.53 23.87
N SER A 158 15.36 -23.32 24.22
CA SER A 158 15.31 -24.78 24.16
C SER A 158 14.09 -25.29 24.92
N ALA A 159 13.08 -25.76 24.19
CA ALA A 159 11.95 -26.45 24.78
C ALA A 159 12.46 -27.70 25.48
N VAL A 160 12.41 -27.64 26.81
CA VAL A 160 12.71 -28.71 27.76
C VAL A 160 11.99 -29.99 27.35
N THR A 161 12.75 -31.07 27.21
CA THR A 161 12.24 -32.43 26.99
C THR A 161 11.37 -32.85 28.18
N PRO A 162 10.12 -33.31 28.00
CA PRO A 162 9.33 -33.78 29.12
C PRO A 162 9.91 -35.11 29.63
N ARG A 163 10.37 -35.13 30.89
CA ARG A 163 10.72 -36.36 31.61
C ARG A 163 9.45 -37.20 31.77
N LYS A 164 9.51 -38.43 31.25
CA LYS A 164 8.47 -39.45 31.38
C LYS A 164 8.33 -39.82 32.86
N ALA A 165 7.23 -39.40 33.49
CA ALA A 165 6.90 -39.76 34.87
C ALA A 165 6.49 -41.24 34.94
N THR A 166 7.18 -41.99 35.78
CA THR A 166 6.79 -43.33 36.24
C THR A 166 5.64 -43.20 37.24
N SER A 167 4.49 -43.81 36.94
CA SER A 167 3.47 -44.11 37.94
C SER A 167 3.00 -45.55 37.74
N GLY A 168 3.44 -46.43 38.65
CA GLY A 168 2.72 -47.67 38.94
C GLY A 168 1.45 -47.36 39.75
N PRO A 169 0.54 -48.35 39.86
CA PRO A 169 -0.16 -48.52 41.12
C PRO A 169 -0.18 -49.98 41.56
N GLY A 170 -0.02 -50.19 42.87
CA GLY A 170 -0.39 -51.43 43.53
C GLY A 170 -1.86 -51.43 43.93
N GLY A 171 -2.36 -52.63 44.25
CA GLY A 171 -3.43 -52.84 45.22
C GLY A 171 -4.81 -53.15 44.66
N SER A 172 -5.14 -54.45 44.62
CA SER A 172 -6.27 -55.03 45.36
C SER A 172 -6.00 -56.52 45.56
#